data_AF-A0A355BUC3-F1
#
_entry.id   AF-A0A355BUC3-F1
#
_cell.length_a   1.000
_cell.length_b   1.000
_cell.length_c   1.000
_cell.angle_alpha   90.00
_cell.angle_beta   90.00
_cell.angle_gamma   90.00
#
_symmetry.space_group_name_H-M   'P 1'
#
loop_
_entity.id
_entity.type
_entity.pdbx_description
1 polymer ?
#
loop_
_entity_poly.entity_id
_entity_poly.type
_entity_poly.pdbx_seq_one_letter_code
_entity_poly.pdbx_strand_id
1 'polypeptide(L)'
;METALQPEVRNKPILAQEIAFIIVHLLPLGALYTGATWFDWLMCAFFYFYRMFWITGGYHRYFAHKSYKTSRWFQFIIAFMAQTSAQKGALWWAAHHRHHHRYSDTPKDPHSMKIYGFWYSHIGWIVGPDFKETDYKV
;
A
#
# COMPACT_ATOMS: atom_id res chain seq x y z
N MET A 1 23.20 -27.57 -4.50
CA MET A 1 21.74 -27.77 -4.50
C MET A 1 21.13 -26.46 -4.04
N GLU A 2 20.51 -25.72 -4.96
CA GLU A 2 19.76 -24.52 -4.62
C GLU A 2 18.48 -25.00 -3.91
N THR A 3 18.37 -24.80 -2.60
CA THR A 3 17.16 -25.13 -1.86
C THR A 3 16.05 -24.26 -2.43
N ALA A 4 15.14 -24.87 -3.21
CA ALA A 4 14.00 -24.15 -3.76
C ALA A 4 13.29 -23.40 -2.61
N LEU A 5 13.20 -22.08 -2.72
CA LEU A 5 12.54 -21.22 -1.74
C LEU A 5 11.04 -21.57 -1.75
N GLN A 6 10.63 -22.44 -0.82
CA GLN A 6 9.25 -22.88 -0.71
C GLN A 6 8.38 -21.72 -0.22
N PRO A 7 7.26 -21.39 -0.89
CA PRO A 7 6.33 -20.37 -0.43
C PRO A 7 5.80 -20.67 0.98
N GLU A 8 5.60 -19.63 1.80
CA GLU A 8 4.84 -19.79 3.04
C GLU A 8 3.37 -20.04 2.72
N VAL A 9 2.71 -20.88 3.53
CA VAL A 9 1.26 -21.09 3.39
C VAL A 9 0.52 -19.85 3.86
N ARG A 10 -0.30 -19.27 2.98
CA ARG A 10 -1.08 -18.05 3.22
C ARG A 10 -2.56 -18.36 3.32
N ASN A 11 -3.27 -17.63 4.16
CA ASN A 11 -4.71 -17.78 4.32
C ASN A 11 -5.47 -17.11 3.17
N LYS A 12 -6.63 -17.66 2.82
CA LYS A 12 -7.48 -17.10 1.77
C LYS A 12 -8.17 -15.81 2.25
N PRO A 13 -8.39 -14.83 1.34
CA PRO A 13 -9.12 -13.61 1.69
C PRO A 13 -10.58 -13.92 2.04
N ILE A 14 -11.10 -13.19 3.02
CA ILE A 14 -12.51 -13.25 3.43
C ILE A 14 -13.24 -12.11 2.70
N LEU A 15 -13.89 -12.41 1.57
CA LEU A 15 -14.49 -11.40 0.68
C LEU A 15 -15.42 -10.41 1.38
N ALA A 16 -16.17 -10.86 2.39
CA ALA A 16 -17.04 -9.99 3.17
C ALA A 16 -16.29 -8.83 3.88
N GLN A 17 -15.01 -9.03 4.22
CA GLN A 17 -14.16 -8.01 4.84
C GLN A 17 -13.58 -7.02 3.81
N GLU A 18 -13.62 -7.36 2.52
CA GLU A 18 -12.99 -6.61 1.43
C GLU A 18 -14.00 -5.81 0.59
N ILE A 19 -15.27 -5.77 0.99
CA ILE A 19 -16.33 -5.05 0.27
C ILE A 19 -15.95 -3.58 0.05
N ALA A 20 -15.41 -2.90 1.07
CA ALA A 20 -14.96 -1.52 0.94
C ALA A 20 -13.83 -1.36 -0.08
N PHE A 21 -12.91 -2.32 -0.14
CA PHE A 21 -11.83 -2.34 -1.13
C PHE A 21 -12.41 -2.50 -2.55
N ILE A 22 -13.37 -3.41 -2.76
CA ILE A 22 -14.04 -3.58 -4.05
C ILE A 22 -14.76 -2.29 -4.46
N ILE A 23 -15.52 -1.69 -3.54
CA ILE A 23 -16.26 -0.45 -3.80
C ILE A 23 -15.30 0.66 -4.22
N VAL A 24 -14.16 0.86 -3.54
CA VAL A 24 -13.25 1.97 -3.86
C VAL A 24 -12.62 1.82 -5.26
N HIS A 25 -12.50 0.60 -5.79
CA HIS A 25 -11.98 0.35 -7.13
C HIS A 25 -13.04 0.48 -8.22
N LEU A 26 -14.30 0.16 -7.91
CA LEU A 26 -15.40 0.22 -8.88
C LEU A 26 -16.08 1.61 -8.91
N LEU A 27 -16.11 2.31 -7.79
CA LEU A 27 -16.77 3.62 -7.65
C LEU A 27 -16.33 4.65 -8.70
N PRO A 28 -15.02 4.76 -9.07
CA PRO A 28 -14.59 5.71 -10.11
C PRO A 28 -15.22 5.47 -11.48
N LEU A 29 -15.69 4.25 -11.79
CA LEU A 29 -16.38 3.96 -13.06
C LEU A 29 -17.71 4.72 -13.18
N GLY A 30 -18.30 5.14 -12.05
CA GLY A 30 -19.50 5.97 -12.04
C GLY A 30 -19.32 7.31 -12.78
N ALA A 31 -18.08 7.84 -12.84
CA ALA A 31 -17.78 9.10 -13.53
C ALA A 31 -18.12 9.07 -15.03
N LEU A 32 -18.21 7.88 -15.64
CA LEU A 32 -18.64 7.71 -17.04
C LEU A 32 -20.09 8.15 -17.27
N TYR A 33 -20.89 8.25 -16.21
CA TYR A 33 -22.32 8.56 -16.27
C TYR A 33 -22.70 9.89 -15.61
N THR A 34 -21.74 10.65 -15.06
CA THR A 34 -22.01 11.90 -14.32
C THR A 34 -21.91 13.16 -15.17
N GLY A 35 -21.50 13.05 -16.43
CA GLY A 35 -21.16 14.22 -17.26
C GLY A 35 -19.82 14.85 -16.87
N ALA A 36 -18.84 14.04 -16.47
CA ALA A 36 -17.52 14.49 -16.03
C ALA A 36 -16.89 15.49 -17.02
N THR A 37 -16.43 16.61 -16.47
CA THR A 37 -15.85 17.73 -17.21
C THR A 37 -14.34 17.62 -17.28
N TRP A 38 -13.71 18.45 -18.12
CA TRP A 38 -12.25 18.54 -18.16
C TRP A 38 -11.63 18.97 -16.82
N PHE A 39 -12.34 19.77 -16.04
CA PHE A 39 -11.91 20.16 -14.70
C PHE A 39 -11.83 18.95 -13.75
N ASP A 40 -12.79 18.03 -13.82
CA ASP A 40 -12.78 16.81 -12.98
C ASP A 40 -11.57 15.94 -13.29
N TRP A 41 -11.25 15.75 -14.58
CA TRP A 41 -10.05 15.01 -15.00
C TRP A 41 -8.74 15.68 -14.55
N LEU A 42 -8.69 17.02 -14.61
CA LEU A 42 -7.55 17.78 -14.05
C LEU A 42 -7.41 17.58 -12.55
N MET A 43 -8.51 17.56 -11.80
CA MET A 43 -8.49 17.27 -10.36
C MET A 43 -8.05 15.82 -10.09
N CYS A 44 -8.51 14.85 -10.86
CA CYS A 44 -8.04 13.46 -10.76
C CYS A 44 -6.52 13.36 -10.96
N ALA A 45 -5.98 13.99 -12.01
CA ALA A 45 -4.55 14.00 -12.27
C ALA A 45 -3.77 14.71 -11.15
N PHE A 46 -4.24 15.88 -10.72
CA PHE A 46 -3.63 16.62 -9.60
C PHE A 46 -3.56 15.75 -8.34
N PHE A 47 -4.68 15.17 -7.91
CA PHE A 47 -4.72 14.36 -6.70
C PHE A 47 -3.93 13.04 -6.82
N TYR A 48 -3.82 12.48 -8.01
CA TYR A 48 -2.95 11.33 -8.27
C TYR A 48 -1.49 11.69 -7.96
N PHE A 49 -0.95 12.73 -8.59
CA PHE A 49 0.45 13.14 -8.36
C PHE A 49 0.67 13.65 -6.93
N TYR A 50 -0.30 14.36 -6.38
CA TYR A 50 -0.26 14.84 -5.01
C TYR A 50 -0.10 13.69 -4.01
N ARG A 51 -0.94 12.66 -4.10
CA ARG A 51 -0.86 11.49 -3.21
C ARG A 51 0.40 10.67 -3.48
N MET A 52 0.81 10.51 -4.74
CA MET A 52 2.06 9.84 -5.10
C MET A 52 3.29 10.51 -4.45
N PHE A 53 3.32 11.84 -4.42
CA PHE A 53 4.37 12.58 -3.73
C PHE A 53 4.40 12.25 -2.23
N TRP A 54 3.25 12.25 -1.55
CA TRP A 54 3.21 11.98 -0.11
C TRP A 54 3.42 10.51 0.27
N ILE A 55 3.06 9.55 -0.59
CA ILE A 55 3.48 8.15 -0.40
C ILE A 55 5.01 8.07 -0.52
N THR A 56 5.58 8.64 -1.59
CA THR A 56 7.02 8.49 -1.90
C THR A 56 7.91 9.27 -0.93
N GLY A 57 7.59 10.53 -0.68
CA GLY A 57 8.30 11.38 0.26
C GLY A 57 7.99 11.01 1.71
N GLY A 58 6.73 10.77 2.02
CA GLY A 58 6.25 10.53 3.38
C GLY A 58 6.36 9.09 3.83
N TYR A 59 5.42 8.23 3.43
CA TYR A 59 5.40 6.83 3.87
C TYR A 59 6.73 6.12 3.57
N HIS A 60 7.25 6.27 2.36
CA HIS A 60 8.46 5.59 1.91
C HIS A 60 9.74 6.23 2.47
N ARG A 61 10.10 7.44 2.05
CA ARG A 61 11.40 8.04 2.43
C ARG A 61 11.45 8.46 3.90
N TYR A 62 10.37 9.04 4.44
CA TYR A 62 10.35 9.50 5.82
C TYR A 62 10.10 8.38 6.82
N PHE A 63 8.92 7.75 6.77
CA PHE A 63 8.51 6.79 7.81
C PHE A 63 9.22 5.44 7.68
N ALA A 64 9.36 4.88 6.48
CA ALA A 64 10.02 3.59 6.29
C ALA A 64 11.56 3.73 6.36
N HIS A 65 12.15 4.66 5.61
CA HIS A 65 13.62 4.74 5.46
C HIS A 65 14.34 5.79 6.30
N LYS A 66 13.61 6.69 6.99
CA LYS A 66 14.20 7.77 7.80
C LYS A 66 15.24 8.61 7.03
N SER A 67 15.03 8.83 5.73
CA SER A 67 16.00 9.49 4.85
C SER A 67 16.20 10.98 5.15
N TYR A 68 15.31 11.60 5.91
CA TYR A 68 15.42 12.99 6.34
C TYR A 68 14.74 13.20 7.71
N LYS A 69 15.01 14.34 8.34
CA LYS A 69 14.42 14.76 9.63
C LYS A 69 13.57 16.02 9.43
N THR A 70 12.53 16.16 10.25
CA THR A 70 11.66 17.33 10.25
C THR A 70 10.96 17.49 11.61
N SER A 71 10.30 18.62 11.85
CA SER A 71 9.63 18.93 13.11
C SER A 71 8.42 18.02 13.36
N ARG A 72 7.99 17.87 14.62
CA ARG A 72 6.80 17.04 14.97
C ARG A 72 5.53 17.51 14.26
N TRP A 73 5.38 18.82 14.08
CA TRP A 73 4.24 19.39 13.35
C TRP A 73 4.27 18.97 11.88
N PHE A 74 5.43 19.03 11.23
CA PHE A 74 5.52 18.64 9.83
C PHE A 74 5.44 17.11 9.64
N GLN A 75 5.87 16.33 10.63
CA GLN A 75 5.62 14.87 10.66
C GLN A 75 4.12 14.56 10.62
N PHE A 76 3.32 15.31 11.37
CA PHE A 76 1.86 15.18 11.33
C PHE A 76 1.32 15.51 9.93
N ILE A 77 1.82 16.57 9.28
CA ILE A 77 1.43 16.89 7.90
C ILE A 77 1.78 15.77 6.95
N ILE A 78 3.02 15.25 7.01
CA ILE A 78 3.44 14.13 6.16
C ILE A 78 2.50 12.94 6.36
N ALA A 79 2.22 12.56 7.60
CA ALA A 79 1.32 11.45 7.91
C ALA A 79 -0.10 11.69 7.38
N PHE A 80 -0.67 12.87 7.65
CA PHE A 80 -2.02 13.24 7.24
C PHE A 80 -2.16 13.26 5.71
N MET A 81 -1.23 13.91 5.01
CA MET A 81 -1.29 14.01 3.56
C MET A 81 -1.09 12.65 2.88
N ALA A 82 -0.18 11.82 3.39
CA ALA A 82 0.00 10.46 2.89
C ALA A 82 -1.23 9.57 3.19
N GLN A 83 -1.92 9.78 4.32
CA GLN A 83 -3.15 9.06 4.68
C GLN A 83 -4.29 9.29 3.68
N THR A 84 -4.31 10.43 2.99
CA THR A 84 -5.29 10.71 1.92
C THR A 84 -5.19 9.75 0.72
N SER A 85 -4.14 8.92 0.65
CA SER A 85 -4.01 7.84 -0.33
C SER A 85 -4.78 6.56 0.03
N ALA A 86 -5.27 6.45 1.26
CA ALA A 86 -5.95 5.26 1.78
C ALA A 86 -5.13 3.95 1.73
N GLN A 87 -3.80 4.01 1.66
CA GLN A 87 -2.91 2.84 1.73
C GLN A 87 -2.63 2.37 3.18
N LYS A 88 -3.69 2.22 3.98
CA LYS A 88 -3.65 1.94 5.43
C LYS A 88 -2.87 3.02 6.22
N GLY A 89 -2.49 2.74 7.47
CA GLY A 89 -1.83 3.71 8.35
C GLY A 89 -0.32 3.80 8.15
N ALA A 90 0.28 4.94 8.50
CA ALA A 90 1.72 5.18 8.33
C ALA A 90 2.62 4.12 9.00
N LEU A 91 2.24 3.64 10.20
CA LEU A 91 2.99 2.60 10.91
C LEU A 91 2.87 1.24 10.22
N TRP A 92 1.66 0.87 9.78
CA TRP A 92 1.42 -0.34 9.01
C TRP A 92 2.26 -0.36 7.74
N TRP A 93 2.23 0.74 6.98
CA TRP A 93 2.94 0.88 5.71
C TRP A 93 4.45 0.78 5.93
N ALA A 94 4.99 1.52 6.90
CA ALA A 94 6.42 1.51 7.20
C ALA A 94 6.92 0.14 7.68
N ALA A 95 6.15 -0.57 8.52
CA ALA A 95 6.50 -1.91 8.98
C ALA A 95 6.55 -2.91 7.82
N HIS A 96 5.52 -2.96 6.98
CA HIS A 96 5.48 -3.87 5.82
C HIS A 96 6.57 -3.53 4.80
N HIS A 97 6.81 -2.24 4.54
CA HIS A 97 7.86 -1.81 3.62
C HIS A 97 9.27 -2.21 4.11
N ARG A 98 9.53 -2.07 5.41
CA ARG A 98 10.79 -2.54 6.03
C ARG A 98 10.91 -4.06 5.99
N HIS A 99 9.82 -4.77 6.23
CA HIS A 99 9.79 -6.22 6.16
C HIS A 99 10.09 -6.70 4.73
N HIS A 100 9.47 -6.09 3.72
CA HIS A 100 9.77 -6.33 2.31
C HIS A 100 11.25 -6.11 2.01
N HIS A 101 11.83 -4.96 2.38
CA HIS A 101 13.26 -4.74 2.13
C HIS A 101 14.18 -5.72 2.86
N ARG A 102 13.82 -6.17 4.07
CA ARG A 102 14.61 -7.14 4.84
C ARG A 102 14.59 -8.53 4.22
N TYR A 103 13.49 -8.92 3.58
CA TYR A 103 13.23 -10.27 3.11
C TYR A 103 12.92 -10.37 1.62
N SER A 104 13.21 -9.32 0.84
CA SER A 104 12.84 -9.20 -0.57
C SER A 104 13.16 -10.46 -1.34
N ASP A 105 12.21 -10.91 -2.16
CA ASP A 105 12.36 -12.09 -3.01
C ASP A 105 12.64 -13.40 -2.27
N THR A 106 12.29 -13.45 -0.98
CA THR A 106 12.23 -14.67 -0.17
C THR A 106 10.79 -14.98 0.23
N PRO A 107 10.47 -16.21 0.70
CA PRO A 107 9.12 -16.56 1.14
C PRO A 107 8.56 -15.67 2.25
N LYS A 108 9.42 -15.01 3.03
CA LYS A 108 9.01 -14.08 4.09
C LYS A 108 8.50 -12.74 3.55
N ASP A 109 8.86 -12.35 2.33
CA ASP A 109 8.35 -11.12 1.72
C ASP A 109 6.83 -11.24 1.45
N PRO A 110 5.99 -10.40 2.09
CA PRO A 110 4.54 -10.44 1.97
C PRO A 110 4.04 -10.35 0.53
N HIS A 111 4.81 -9.69 -0.35
CA HIS A 111 4.41 -9.37 -1.71
C HIS A 111 5.50 -9.64 -2.74
N SER A 112 6.31 -10.69 -2.53
CA SER A 112 7.28 -11.11 -3.54
C SER A 112 6.56 -11.63 -4.79
N MET A 113 6.76 -10.95 -5.91
CA MET A 113 6.31 -11.43 -7.23
C MET A 113 7.04 -12.70 -7.64
N LYS A 114 8.31 -12.86 -7.25
CA LYS A 114 9.13 -14.03 -7.57
C LYS A 114 8.61 -15.31 -6.91
N ILE A 115 8.12 -15.22 -5.67
CA ILE A 115 7.65 -16.39 -4.90
C ILE A 115 6.17 -16.68 -5.16
N TYR A 116 5.32 -15.65 -5.20
CA TYR A 116 3.86 -15.81 -5.18
C TYR A 116 3.16 -15.39 -6.49
N GLY A 117 3.89 -14.82 -7.44
CA GLY A 117 3.38 -14.39 -8.74
C GLY A 117 2.70 -13.02 -8.74
N PHE A 118 2.41 -12.54 -9.95
CA PHE A 118 1.92 -11.18 -10.21
C PHE A 118 0.65 -10.83 -9.41
N TRP A 119 -0.43 -11.60 -9.58
CA TRP A 119 -1.73 -11.26 -8.98
C TRP A 119 -1.70 -11.24 -7.44
N TYR A 120 -0.96 -12.15 -6.83
CA TYR A 120 -0.80 -12.18 -5.38
C TYR A 120 0.01 -10.98 -4.89
N SER A 121 1.16 -10.70 -5.50
CA SER A 121 1.99 -9.52 -5.15
C SER A 121 1.29 -8.18 -5.40
N HIS A 122 0.39 -8.12 -6.38
CA HIS A 122 -0.33 -6.91 -6.73
C HIS A 122 -1.49 -6.60 -5.79
N ILE A 123 -2.34 -7.60 -5.48
CA ILE A 123 -3.57 -7.40 -4.68
C ILE A 123 -3.70 -8.46 -3.59
N GLY A 124 -3.39 -9.73 -3.88
CA GLY A 124 -3.68 -10.87 -3.01
C GLY A 124 -3.16 -10.73 -1.57
N TRP A 125 -1.94 -10.23 -1.40
CA TRP A 125 -1.34 -10.04 -0.08
C TRP A 125 -2.05 -8.99 0.79
N ILE A 126 -2.68 -7.97 0.17
CA ILE A 126 -3.37 -6.88 0.88
C ILE A 126 -4.73 -7.34 1.40
N VAL A 127 -5.43 -8.13 0.59
CA VAL A 127 -6.80 -8.61 0.88
C VAL A 127 -6.81 -9.87 1.75
N GLY A 128 -5.69 -10.59 1.82
CA GLY A 128 -5.49 -11.71 2.74
C GLY A 128 -5.47 -11.25 4.20
N PRO A 129 -5.81 -12.14 5.17
CA PRO A 129 -5.84 -11.78 6.58
C PRO A 129 -4.44 -11.68 7.20
N ASP A 130 -3.43 -12.32 6.61
CA ASP A 130 -2.10 -12.54 7.21
C ASP A 130 -1.33 -11.24 7.51
N PHE A 131 -1.62 -10.18 6.76
CA PHE A 131 -0.88 -8.91 6.80
C PHE A 131 -1.78 -7.71 7.13
N LYS A 132 -2.96 -7.94 7.72
CA LYS A 132 -3.88 -6.84 8.05
C LYS A 132 -3.40 -5.99 9.22
N GLU A 133 -2.76 -6.62 10.19
CA GLU A 133 -2.30 -5.98 11.42
C GLU A 133 -0.95 -5.30 11.24
N THR A 134 -0.68 -4.31 12.09
CA THR A 134 0.65 -3.66 12.12
C THR A 134 1.60 -4.50 12.97
N ASP A 135 2.72 -4.94 12.39
CA ASP A 135 3.80 -5.54 13.17
C ASP A 135 4.67 -4.43 13.77
N TYR A 136 4.48 -4.18 15.07
CA TYR A 136 5.23 -3.17 15.83
C TYR A 136 6.65 -3.62 16.21
N LYS A 137 7.06 -4.86 15.89
CA LYS A 137 8.38 -5.41 16.22
C LYS A 137 9.43 -5.22 15.12
N VAL A 138 9.05 -4.68 13.95
CA VAL A 138 9.91 -4.57 12.75
C VAL A 138 10.95 -3.46 12.80
#